data_AF-A0AAW0EKP2-F1
#
_entry.id   AF-A0AAW0EKP2-F1
#
_cell.length_a   1.000
_cell.length_b   1.000
_cell.length_c   1.000
_cell.angle_alpha   90.00
_cell.angle_beta   90.00
_cell.angle_gamma   90.00
#
_symmetry.space_group_name_H-M   'P 1'
#
loop_
_entity.id
_entity.type
_entity.pdbx_description
1 polymer ?
#
loop_
_entity_poly.entity_id
_entity_poly.type
_entity_poly.pdbx_seq_one_letter_code
_entity_poly.pdbx_strand_id
1 'polypeptide(L)'
;MGISDDQIEQLVQLCLRAYTPAETSVKNMVGGDLSLLDGFFRASIRAGTMGGGVYVATEESDHNIIRGMALWDDQQRELHAFISKLSPEAQEWHRKTYVPEFANLTEKLLGPRGKIDSWRAGSSKLNVAATNELNVGIYRRLGFQVKGSMLVDDFPVFVLSNEE
;
A
#
# COMPACT_ATOMS: atom_id res chain seq x y z
N MET A 1 -12.84 -5.53 -17.02
CA MET A 1 -11.99 -6.67 -17.43
C MET A 1 -11.07 -6.94 -16.26
N GLY A 2 -11.07 -8.14 -15.70
CA GLY A 2 -10.25 -8.47 -14.53
C GLY A 2 -8.78 -8.69 -14.89
N ILE A 3 -7.87 -8.51 -13.94
CA ILE A 3 -6.45 -8.86 -14.08
C ILE A 3 -6.31 -10.39 -14.11
N SER A 4 -5.58 -10.94 -15.07
CA SER A 4 -5.33 -12.39 -15.18
C SER A 4 -4.29 -12.89 -14.17
N ASP A 5 -4.20 -14.20 -13.94
CA ASP A 5 -3.16 -14.78 -13.07
C ASP A 5 -1.74 -14.47 -13.57
N ASP A 6 -1.51 -14.47 -14.89
CA ASP A 6 -0.22 -14.09 -15.47
C ASP A 6 0.12 -12.61 -15.20
N GLN A 7 -0.89 -11.73 -15.24
CA GLN A 7 -0.69 -10.32 -14.90
C GLN A 7 -0.47 -10.14 -13.39
N ILE A 8 -1.14 -10.92 -12.53
CA ILE A 8 -0.85 -10.95 -11.09
C ILE A 8 0.62 -11.32 -10.86
N GLU A 9 1.12 -12.33 -11.56
CA GLU A 9 2.53 -12.74 -11.44
C GLU A 9 3.47 -11.60 -11.85
N GLN A 10 3.22 -10.95 -12.99
CA GLN A 10 4.02 -9.78 -13.40
C GLN A 10 4.01 -8.65 -12.38
N LEU A 11 2.86 -8.40 -11.73
CA LEU A 11 2.72 -7.37 -10.70
C LEU A 11 3.44 -7.75 -9.41
N VAL A 12 3.39 -9.01 -8.99
CA VAL A 12 4.17 -9.50 -7.84
C VAL A 12 5.66 -9.33 -8.13
N GLN A 13 6.13 -9.74 -9.31
CA GLN A 13 7.53 -9.55 -9.70
C GLN A 13 7.92 -8.06 -9.78
N LEU A 14 7.00 -7.17 -10.20
CA LEU A 14 7.21 -5.73 -10.16
C LEU A 14 7.41 -5.24 -8.73
N CYS A 15 6.55 -5.64 -7.78
CA CYS A 15 6.71 -5.29 -6.37
C CYS A 15 8.02 -5.81 -5.79
N LEU A 16 8.38 -7.07 -6.04
CA LEU A 16 9.63 -7.66 -5.53
C LEU A 16 10.88 -6.95 -6.05
N ARG A 17 10.83 -6.36 -7.26
CA ARG A 17 11.92 -5.51 -7.78
C ARG A 17 11.90 -4.10 -7.19
N ALA A 18 10.71 -3.54 -6.95
CA ALA A 18 10.53 -2.18 -6.47
C ALA A 18 10.85 -2.04 -4.98
N TYR A 19 10.46 -3.03 -4.18
CA TYR A 19 10.63 -3.05 -2.73
C TYR A 19 11.82 -3.91 -2.35
N THR A 20 12.87 -3.27 -1.84
CA THR A 20 14.09 -3.98 -1.45
C THR A 20 14.06 -4.43 0.01
N PRO A 21 14.82 -5.47 0.39
CA PRO A 21 15.02 -5.86 1.80
C PRO A 21 15.52 -4.73 2.73
N ALA A 22 16.09 -3.66 2.17
CA ALA A 22 16.55 -2.50 2.93
C ALA A 22 15.38 -1.59 3.37
N GLU A 23 14.19 -1.77 2.80
CA GLU A 23 13.01 -1.00 3.19
C GLU A 23 12.37 -1.60 4.44
N THR A 24 12.58 -0.91 5.56
CA THR A 24 12.05 -1.29 6.86
C THR A 24 10.53 -1.49 6.86
N SER A 25 9.79 -0.67 6.11
CA SER A 25 8.32 -0.79 6.06
C SER A 25 7.85 -2.16 5.57
N VAL A 26 8.37 -2.65 4.44
CA VAL A 26 7.99 -3.98 3.92
C VAL A 26 8.51 -5.11 4.80
N LYS A 27 9.68 -4.95 5.43
CA LYS A 27 10.22 -5.90 6.40
C LYS A 27 9.27 -6.06 7.60
N ASN A 28 8.74 -4.96 8.14
CA ASN A 28 7.81 -4.99 9.27
C ASN A 28 6.45 -5.58 8.86
N MET A 29 5.96 -5.27 7.65
CA MET A 29 4.71 -5.84 7.14
C MET A 29 4.72 -7.37 7.05
N VAL A 30 5.88 -7.99 6.83
CA VAL A 30 6.07 -9.45 6.80
C VAL A 30 6.65 -10.03 8.10
N GLY A 31 6.70 -9.25 9.19
CA GLY A 31 7.18 -9.73 10.48
C GLY A 31 8.67 -10.09 10.50
N GLY A 32 9.47 -9.46 9.64
CA GLY A 32 10.90 -9.74 9.51
C GLY A 32 11.27 -10.93 8.63
N ASP A 33 10.31 -11.77 8.24
CA ASP A 33 10.54 -12.91 7.34
C ASP A 33 10.34 -12.50 5.88
N LEU A 34 11.45 -12.12 5.23
CA LEU A 34 11.45 -11.69 3.84
C LEU A 34 11.04 -12.78 2.85
N SER A 35 11.04 -14.06 3.24
CA SER A 35 10.54 -15.14 2.38
C SER A 35 9.02 -15.04 2.14
N LEU A 36 8.32 -14.25 2.96
CA LEU A 36 6.88 -14.02 2.86
C LEU A 36 6.51 -12.83 1.96
N LEU A 37 7.48 -12.10 1.38
CA LEU A 37 7.20 -10.94 0.53
C LEU A 37 6.36 -11.29 -0.71
N ASP A 38 6.62 -12.42 -1.38
CA ASP A 38 5.78 -12.89 -2.50
C ASP A 38 4.32 -13.06 -2.05
N GLY A 39 4.13 -13.78 -0.93
CA GLY A 39 2.82 -14.04 -0.37
C GLY A 39 2.09 -12.76 0.04
N PHE A 40 2.80 -11.78 0.60
CA PHE A 40 2.27 -10.48 0.96
C PHE A 40 1.77 -9.72 -0.27
N PHE A 41 2.62 -9.50 -1.27
CA PHE A 41 2.23 -8.75 -2.46
C PHE A 41 1.12 -9.45 -3.24
N ARG A 42 1.17 -10.78 -3.34
CA ARG A 42 0.11 -11.56 -3.99
C ARG A 42 -1.22 -11.42 -3.26
N ALA A 43 -1.23 -11.44 -1.93
CA ALA A 43 -2.43 -11.20 -1.14
C ALA A 43 -2.98 -9.78 -1.33
N SER A 44 -2.12 -8.76 -1.30
CA SER A 44 -2.52 -7.36 -1.54
C SER A 44 -3.10 -7.12 -2.93
N ILE A 45 -2.47 -7.66 -3.98
CA ILE A 45 -2.96 -7.54 -5.36
C ILE A 45 -4.32 -8.24 -5.49
N ARG A 46 -4.47 -9.45 -4.94
CA ARG A 46 -5.74 -10.19 -4.96
C ARG A 46 -6.85 -9.46 -4.20
N ALA A 47 -6.55 -8.91 -3.02
CA ALA A 47 -7.46 -8.05 -2.27
C ALA A 47 -7.96 -6.88 -3.13
N GLY A 48 -7.03 -6.23 -3.85
CA GLY A 48 -7.37 -5.20 -4.84
C GLY A 48 -8.32 -5.70 -5.91
N THR A 49 -8.03 -6.83 -6.56
CA THR A 49 -8.89 -7.37 -7.65
C THR A 49 -10.31 -7.75 -7.21
N MET A 50 -10.53 -8.04 -5.92
CA MET A 50 -11.82 -8.52 -5.41
C MET A 50 -12.79 -7.42 -5.01
N GLY A 51 -12.29 -6.37 -4.35
CA GLY A 51 -13.14 -5.33 -3.76
C GLY A 51 -12.68 -3.91 -4.01
N GLY A 52 -11.41 -3.73 -4.36
CA GLY A 52 -10.88 -2.42 -4.74
C GLY A 52 -10.60 -2.39 -6.22
N GLY A 53 -9.32 -2.24 -6.55
CA GLY A 53 -8.84 -2.53 -7.88
C GLY A 53 -7.37 -2.25 -8.07
N VAL A 54 -6.96 -2.50 -9.30
CA VAL A 54 -5.56 -2.48 -9.69
C VAL A 54 -5.48 -1.76 -11.03
N TYR A 55 -4.77 -0.63 -11.03
CA TYR A 55 -4.45 0.12 -12.23
C TYR A 55 -3.01 -0.18 -12.60
N VAL A 56 -2.76 -0.38 -13.90
CA VAL A 56 -1.43 -0.69 -14.41
C VAL A 56 -1.01 0.37 -15.42
N ALA A 57 0.24 0.81 -15.31
CA ALA A 57 0.90 1.58 -16.36
C ALA A 57 1.67 0.60 -17.24
N THR A 58 1.41 0.65 -18.54
CA THR A 58 2.03 -0.25 -19.53
C THR A 58 2.89 0.53 -20.51
N GLU A 59 3.77 -0.16 -21.24
CA GLU A 59 4.48 0.47 -22.35
C GLU A 59 3.53 0.79 -23.50
N GLU A 60 3.73 1.94 -24.14
CA GLU A 60 2.93 2.35 -25.31
C GLU A 60 3.16 1.40 -26.50
N SER A 61 4.38 0.88 -26.65
CA SER A 61 4.73 -0.06 -27.72
C SER A 61 4.22 -1.49 -27.49
N ASP A 62 3.96 -1.87 -26.24
CA ASP A 62 3.43 -3.20 -25.88
C ASP A 62 2.66 -3.13 -24.55
N HIS A 63 1.34 -3.14 -24.63
CA HIS A 63 0.45 -3.10 -23.48
C HIS A 63 0.53 -4.34 -22.57
N ASN A 64 1.28 -5.38 -22.96
CA ASN A 64 1.55 -6.52 -22.09
C ASN A 64 2.72 -6.28 -21.14
N ILE A 65 3.53 -5.24 -21.37
CA ILE A 65 4.68 -4.92 -20.50
C ILE A 65 4.24 -3.92 -19.44
N ILE A 66 4.11 -4.39 -18.20
CA ILE A 66 3.72 -3.56 -17.05
C ILE A 66 4.96 -2.86 -16.46
N ARG A 67 4.88 -1.53 -16.36
CA ARG A 67 5.95 -0.65 -15.83
C ARG A 67 5.62 -0.05 -14.46
N GLY A 68 4.34 0.00 -14.09
CA GLY A 68 3.89 0.54 -12.82
C GLY A 68 2.54 -0.01 -12.42
N MET A 69 2.21 0.09 -11.13
CA MET A 69 0.87 -0.21 -10.65
C MET A 69 0.44 0.79 -9.58
N ALA A 70 -0.87 0.99 -9.48
CA ALA A 70 -1.52 1.51 -8.29
C ALA A 70 -2.58 0.50 -7.85
N LEU A 71 -2.58 0.17 -6.56
CA LEU A 71 -3.55 -0.75 -5.97
C LEU A 71 -4.37 0.00 -4.93
N TRP A 72 -5.66 -0.31 -4.86
CA TRP A 72 -6.49 0.03 -3.72
C TRP A 72 -7.26 -1.21 -3.32
N ASP A 73 -7.46 -1.42 -2.03
CA ASP A 73 -8.24 -2.54 -1.51
C ASP A 73 -9.44 -2.03 -0.71
N ASP A 74 -10.58 -2.70 -0.88
CA ASP A 74 -11.77 -2.52 -0.02
C ASP A 74 -12.11 -3.83 0.69
N GLN A 75 -11.48 -4.94 0.29
CA GLN A 75 -11.68 -6.26 0.87
C GLN A 75 -10.37 -6.84 1.40
N GLN A 76 -10.24 -6.81 2.72
CA GLN A 76 -9.04 -7.25 3.44
C GLN A 76 -8.97 -8.77 3.65
N ARG A 77 -9.85 -9.57 3.04
CA ARG A 77 -9.94 -11.02 3.32
C ARG A 77 -8.64 -11.77 2.99
N GLU A 78 -8.09 -11.54 1.80
CA GLU A 78 -6.85 -12.18 1.37
C GLU A 78 -5.67 -11.71 2.24
N LEU A 79 -5.66 -10.43 2.62
CA LEU A 79 -4.63 -9.89 3.52
C LEU A 79 -4.75 -10.48 4.92
N HIS A 80 -5.95 -10.66 5.47
CA HIS A 80 -6.17 -11.34 6.74
C HIS A 80 -5.72 -12.81 6.70
N ALA A 81 -5.98 -13.50 5.60
CA ALA A 81 -5.50 -14.86 5.38
C ALA A 81 -3.97 -14.94 5.22
N PHE A 82 -3.33 -13.86 4.75
CA PHE A 82 -1.87 -13.74 4.79
C PHE A 82 -1.37 -13.48 6.22
N ILE A 83 -1.99 -12.56 6.96
CA ILE A 83 -1.59 -12.21 8.33
C ILE A 83 -1.57 -13.44 9.24
N SER A 84 -2.52 -14.37 9.07
CA SER A 84 -2.55 -15.62 9.86
C SER A 84 -1.33 -16.54 9.65
N LYS A 85 -0.53 -16.31 8.60
CA LYS A 85 0.73 -17.04 8.32
C LYS A 85 1.94 -16.42 9.01
N LEU A 86 1.82 -15.19 9.52
CA LEU A 86 2.91 -14.50 10.21
C LEU A 86 3.20 -15.13 11.57
N SER A 87 4.35 -14.81 12.16
CA SER A 87 4.64 -15.18 13.56
C SER A 87 3.58 -14.58 14.51
N PRO A 88 3.32 -15.19 15.68
CA PRO A 88 2.38 -14.63 16.65
C PRO A 88 2.71 -13.19 17.07
N GLU A 89 4.01 -12.86 17.17
CA GLU A 89 4.48 -11.50 17.45
C GLU A 89 4.10 -10.52 16.35
N ALA A 90 4.33 -10.88 15.08
CA ALA A 90 3.97 -10.03 13.95
C ALA A 90 2.45 -9.88 13.78
N GLN A 91 1.68 -10.95 14.03
CA GLN A 91 0.21 -10.86 14.06
C GLN A 91 -0.28 -9.89 15.13
N GLU A 92 0.31 -9.97 16.33
CA GLU A 92 -0.04 -9.08 17.43
C GLU A 92 0.33 -7.63 17.12
N TRP A 93 1.50 -7.41 16.53
CA TRP A 93 1.95 -6.10 16.08
C TRP A 93 1.00 -5.48 15.06
N HIS A 94 0.59 -6.23 14.03
CA HIS A 94 -0.40 -5.77 13.05
C HIS A 94 -1.70 -5.31 13.74
N ARG A 95 -2.18 -6.12 14.69
CA ARG A 95 -3.46 -5.91 15.37
C ARG A 95 -3.44 -4.77 16.38
N LYS A 96 -2.38 -4.67 17.18
CA LYS A 96 -2.31 -3.76 18.34
C LYS A 96 -1.53 -2.48 18.09
N THR A 97 -0.61 -2.49 17.14
CA THR A 97 0.28 -1.36 16.86
C THR A 97 -0.07 -0.75 15.51
N TYR A 98 0.22 -1.47 14.42
CA TYR A 98 0.15 -0.89 13.07
C TYR A 98 -1.26 -0.40 12.70
N VAL A 99 -2.27 -1.28 12.75
CA VAL A 99 -3.63 -0.92 12.34
C VAL A 99 -4.21 0.22 13.20
N PRO A 100 -4.14 0.17 14.55
CA PRO A 100 -4.66 1.26 15.38
C PRO A 100 -3.91 2.58 15.21
N GLU A 101 -2.57 2.55 15.16
CA GLU A 101 -1.76 3.77 15.04
C GLU A 101 -1.95 4.44 13.68
N PHE A 102 -1.97 3.65 12.59
CA PHE A 102 -2.25 4.16 11.26
C PHE A 102 -3.67 4.73 11.14
N ALA A 103 -4.66 4.05 11.73
CA ALA A 103 -6.03 4.56 11.78
C ALA A 103 -6.11 5.88 12.55
N ASN A 104 -5.48 5.97 13.73
CA ASN A 104 -5.46 7.19 14.54
C ASN A 104 -4.75 8.35 13.81
N LEU A 105 -3.61 8.09 13.17
CA LEU A 105 -2.91 9.09 12.37
C LEU A 105 -3.80 9.62 11.23
N THR A 106 -4.38 8.72 10.45
CA THR A 106 -5.21 9.10 9.30
C THR A 106 -6.47 9.85 9.74
N GLU A 107 -7.13 9.43 10.81
CA GLU A 107 -8.28 10.15 11.37
C GLU A 107 -7.90 11.53 11.89
N LYS A 108 -6.78 11.65 12.61
CA LYS A 108 -6.28 12.93 13.12
C LYS A 108 -5.95 13.92 12.00
N LEU A 109 -5.36 13.45 10.90
CA LEU A 109 -4.86 14.31 9.84
C LEU A 109 -5.88 14.59 8.73
N LEU A 110 -6.78 13.65 8.47
CA LEU A 110 -7.72 13.70 7.34
C LEU A 110 -9.18 13.80 7.81
N GLY A 111 -9.41 13.77 9.13
CA GLY A 111 -10.73 13.79 9.76
C GLY A 111 -11.42 12.42 9.81
N PRO A 112 -12.62 12.34 10.41
CA PRO A 112 -13.36 11.09 10.63
C PRO A 112 -13.74 10.37 9.35
N ARG A 113 -13.90 11.14 8.27
CA ARG A 113 -14.18 10.65 6.92
C ARG A 113 -12.95 10.54 6.06
N GLY A 114 -11.79 10.96 6.56
CA GLY A 114 -10.54 11.03 5.82
C GLY A 114 -10.24 9.73 5.11
N LYS A 115 -10.37 8.59 5.80
CA LYS A 115 -10.28 7.25 5.20
C LYS A 115 -11.24 7.13 4.00
N ILE A 116 -12.55 7.23 4.21
CA ILE A 116 -13.58 7.05 3.17
C ILE A 116 -13.41 8.03 2.00
N ASP A 117 -13.01 9.27 2.27
CA ASP A 117 -12.88 10.32 1.27
C ASP A 117 -11.56 10.20 0.47
N SER A 118 -10.61 9.37 0.94
CA SER A 118 -9.37 9.03 0.21
C SER A 118 -9.58 8.05 -0.95
N TRP A 119 -10.76 7.42 -1.06
CA TRP A 119 -10.91 6.05 -1.57
C TRP A 119 -11.47 5.91 -2.99
N ARG A 120 -11.56 6.97 -3.79
CA ARG A 120 -12.10 6.84 -5.15
C ARG A 120 -11.20 7.48 -6.19
N ALA A 121 -10.68 6.67 -7.12
CA ALA A 121 -10.20 7.22 -8.38
C ALA A 121 -11.36 7.98 -9.05
N GLY A 122 -11.25 9.31 -9.10
CA GLY A 122 -12.31 10.21 -9.57
C GLY A 122 -12.99 11.07 -8.48
N SER A 123 -12.65 10.91 -7.19
CA SER A 123 -12.97 11.95 -6.20
C SER A 123 -12.06 13.17 -6.40
N SER A 124 -12.55 14.35 -6.04
CA SER A 124 -11.73 15.57 -5.99
C SER A 124 -10.61 15.49 -4.94
N LYS A 125 -10.73 14.55 -3.99
CA LYS A 125 -9.83 14.34 -2.87
C LYS A 125 -9.15 12.99 -2.99
N LEU A 126 -7.83 12.98 -2.90
CA LEU A 126 -7.01 11.77 -2.87
C LEU A 126 -5.99 11.92 -1.75
N ASN A 127 -5.92 10.90 -0.90
CA ASN A 127 -4.92 10.83 0.16
C ASN A 127 -4.05 9.59 -0.04
N VAL A 128 -2.77 9.72 0.26
CA VAL A 128 -1.78 8.65 0.13
C VAL A 128 -0.91 8.60 1.38
N ALA A 129 -0.40 7.41 1.69
CA ALA A 129 0.65 7.23 2.67
C ALA A 129 1.96 6.86 1.96
N ALA A 130 3.07 7.46 2.39
CA ALA A 130 4.40 7.14 1.88
C ALA A 130 5.31 6.75 3.04
N THR A 131 6.19 5.77 2.84
CA THR A 131 7.14 5.30 3.86
C THR A 131 8.59 5.69 3.57
N ASN A 132 8.81 6.50 2.53
CA ASN A 132 10.13 7.03 2.17
C ASN A 132 10.02 8.41 1.52
N GLU A 133 11.11 9.19 1.62
CA GLU A 133 11.19 10.57 1.12
C GLU A 133 11.12 10.66 -0.42
N LEU A 134 11.54 9.61 -1.13
CA LEU A 134 11.46 9.57 -2.59
C LEU A 134 10.01 9.65 -3.06
N ASN A 135 9.12 8.83 -2.47
CA ASN A 135 7.69 8.83 -2.75
C ASN A 135 7.05 10.15 -2.32
N VAL A 136 7.43 10.71 -1.17
CA VAL A 136 6.99 12.07 -0.76
C VAL A 136 7.33 13.11 -1.82
N GLY A 137 8.55 13.08 -2.36
CA GLY A 137 8.99 13.98 -3.42
C GLY A 137 8.19 13.83 -4.71
N ILE A 138 7.86 12.59 -5.11
CA ILE A 138 7.01 12.31 -6.27
C ILE A 138 5.61 12.89 -6.04
N TYR A 139 4.97 12.59 -4.90
CA TYR A 139 3.62 13.07 -4.61
C TYR A 139 3.55 14.60 -4.52
N ARG A 140 4.56 15.27 -3.96
CA ARG A 140 4.63 16.73 -3.98
C ARG A 140 4.63 17.32 -5.39
N ARG A 141 5.34 16.70 -6.34
CA ARG A 141 5.33 17.11 -7.75
C ARG A 141 3.99 16.87 -8.43
N LEU A 142 3.18 15.96 -7.91
CA LEU A 142 1.80 15.70 -8.33
C LEU A 142 0.78 16.61 -7.63
N GLY A 143 1.23 17.60 -6.85
CA GLY A 143 0.36 18.57 -6.17
C GLY A 143 -0.11 18.15 -4.77
N PHE A 144 0.42 17.06 -4.21
CA PHE A 144 0.10 16.67 -2.84
C PHE A 144 0.89 17.49 -1.81
N GLN A 145 0.28 17.72 -0.66
CA GLN A 145 0.87 18.33 0.52
C GLN A 145 1.01 17.30 1.63
N VAL A 146 2.12 17.35 2.38
CA VAL A 146 2.27 16.53 3.59
C VAL A 146 1.38 17.12 4.68
N LYS A 147 0.38 16.36 5.13
CA LYS A 147 -0.52 16.76 6.22
C LYS A 147 0.06 16.42 7.58
N GLY A 148 0.90 15.39 7.64
CA GLY A 148 1.66 15.03 8.83
C GLY A 148 2.45 13.75 8.63
N SER A 149 3.18 13.37 9.67
CA SER A 149 3.94 12.13 9.68
C SER A 149 4.01 11.54 11.09
N MET A 150 4.26 10.25 11.16
CA MET A 150 4.66 9.57 12.39
C MET A 150 5.78 8.58 12.11
N LEU A 151 6.44 8.14 13.17
CA LEU A 151 7.28 6.96 13.11
C LEU A 151 6.43 5.79 13.60
N VAL A 152 6.35 4.73 12.81
CA VAL A 152 5.77 3.45 13.25
C VAL A 152 6.95 2.50 13.45
N ASP A 153 7.26 2.23 14.72
CA ASP A 153 8.53 1.66 15.18
C ASP A 153 9.76 2.41 14.66
N ASP A 154 10.30 1.98 13.53
CA ASP A 154 11.58 2.43 12.97
C ASP A 154 11.47 2.90 11.51
N PHE A 155 10.25 3.02 10.96
CA PHE A 155 10.03 3.61 9.64
C PHE A 155 9.05 4.79 9.67
N PRO A 156 9.30 5.85 8.87
CA PRO A 156 8.39 6.97 8.80
C PRO A 156 7.14 6.59 8.00
N VAL A 157 6.01 7.17 8.38
CA VAL A 157 4.77 7.18 7.59
C VAL A 157 4.38 8.64 7.40
N PHE A 158 4.37 9.09 6.16
CA PHE A 158 3.91 10.42 5.76
C PHE A 158 2.50 10.29 5.21
N VAL A 159 1.56 11.08 5.72
CA VAL A 159 0.21 11.19 5.16
C VAL A 159 0.18 12.44 4.29
N LEU A 160 -0.21 12.27 3.03
CA LEU A 160 -0.29 13.34 2.06
C LEU A 160 -1.71 13.44 1.48
N SER A 161 -2.10 14.66 1.12
CA SER A 161 -3.38 14.97 0.50
C SER A 161 -3.21 15.98 -0.62
N ASN A 162 -3.99 15.88 -1.68
CA ASN A 162 -4.07 16.90 -2.73
C ASN A 162 -5.05 18.04 -2.39
N GLU A 163 -5.65 18.02 -1.20
CA GLU A 163 -6.48 19.10 -0.67
C GLU A 163 -5.63 20.17 0.04
N GLU A 164 -6.08 21.42 0.05
CA GLU A 164 -5.49 22.50 0.87
C GLU A 164 -5.61 22.27 2.37
#